data_AF-A0A397F342-F1
#
_entry.id   AF-A0A397F342-F1
#
_cell.length_a   1.000
_cell.length_b   1.000
_cell.length_c   1.000
_cell.angle_alpha   90.00
_cell.angle_beta   90.00
_cell.angle_gamma   90.00
#
_symmetry.space_group_name_H-M   'P 1'
#
loop_
_entity.id
_entity.type
_entity.pdbx_description
1 polymer ?
#
loop_
_entity_poly.entity_id
_entity_poly.type
_entity_poly.pdbx_seq_one_letter_code
_entity_poly.pdbx_strand_id
1 'polypeptide(L)'
;MGFVWFLFTSWYEALRVHSIRSIAIPLPEEFVASLLQDQILVQEDLYPSSFVAAVKDAIHRLGGRVFAKLDWSSAKDAKWILANSLCCRSFADILMLLKASDFITHDLTQAYDGCSDVGTKRRPDTFHLVLKKWCHLFDSMHFRCFVRAKKLLGISQRNCTERYDFLASEATQDTLCDAIAAFFESHLTTSQALPDPNYVFDVYVDKDHKVHLIDINVFGAVTDPLLFSWDELKQPAAAEDDRIHFRVVTTPRSAMYADPYGQYRVP
;
A
#
# COMPACT_ATOMS: atom_id res chain seq x y z
N MET A 1 15.74 8.41 -9.39
CA MET A 1 14.53 8.37 -8.57
C MET A 1 14.44 6.95 -8.02
N GLY A 2 14.22 6.77 -6.72
CA GLY A 2 14.42 5.48 -6.03
C GLY A 2 13.35 4.39 -6.23
N PHE A 3 12.70 4.27 -7.39
CA PHE A 3 11.50 3.43 -7.57
C PHE A 3 11.67 1.97 -7.12
N VAL A 4 12.87 1.41 -7.31
CA VAL A 4 13.26 0.04 -6.90
C VAL A 4 13.38 -0.12 -5.38
N TRP A 5 13.73 0.94 -4.65
CA TRP A 5 13.85 0.90 -3.17
C TRP A 5 12.49 0.78 -2.47
N PHE A 6 11.41 1.12 -3.18
CA PHE A 6 10.05 1.05 -2.65
C PHE A 6 9.31 -0.25 -2.99
N LEU A 7 9.96 -1.16 -3.73
CA LEU A 7 9.48 -2.54 -3.85
C LEU A 7 9.32 -3.15 -2.47
N PHE A 8 8.22 -3.89 -2.25
CA PHE A 8 7.98 -4.56 -0.97
C PHE A 8 9.20 -5.37 -0.49
N THR A 9 9.84 -6.10 -1.39
CA THR A 9 11.02 -6.93 -1.08
C THR A 9 12.26 -6.13 -0.70
N SER A 10 12.36 -4.86 -1.08
CA SER A 10 13.53 -4.01 -0.80
C SER A 10 13.57 -3.54 0.65
N TRP A 11 12.42 -3.31 1.29
CA TRP A 11 12.36 -2.76 2.65
C TRP A 11 11.84 -3.74 3.69
N TYR A 12 11.02 -4.72 3.30
CA TYR A 12 10.28 -5.53 4.26
C TYR A 12 11.17 -6.33 5.22
N GLU A 13 12.23 -6.99 4.74
CA GLU A 13 13.06 -7.84 5.60
C GLU A 13 13.75 -7.03 6.73
N ALA A 14 14.21 -5.82 6.41
CA ALA A 14 14.84 -4.91 7.38
C ALA A 14 13.83 -4.37 8.41
N LEU A 15 12.56 -4.19 8.02
CA LEU A 15 11.52 -3.55 8.84
C LEU A 15 10.44 -4.54 9.31
N ARG A 16 10.63 -5.85 9.11
CA ARG A 16 9.60 -6.87 9.33
C ARG A 16 9.05 -6.91 10.75
N VAL A 17 9.88 -6.59 11.74
CA VAL A 17 9.50 -6.61 13.16
C VAL A 17 8.53 -5.48 13.52
N HIS A 18 8.46 -4.47 12.65
CA HIS A 18 7.62 -3.29 12.77
C HIS A 18 6.46 -3.27 11.77
N SER A 19 6.35 -4.30 10.91
CA SER A 19 5.34 -4.38 9.85
C SER A 19 4.39 -5.54 10.09
N ILE A 20 3.25 -5.52 9.38
CA ILE A 20 2.37 -6.69 9.32
C ILE A 20 3.15 -7.87 8.74
N ARG A 21 3.06 -9.02 9.42
CA ARG A 21 3.67 -10.28 8.96
C ARG A 21 3.22 -10.60 7.55
N SER A 22 4.18 -10.79 6.67
CA SER A 22 3.99 -10.95 5.24
C SER A 22 5.03 -11.92 4.67
N ILE A 23 4.71 -12.50 3.51
CA ILE A 23 5.58 -13.40 2.74
C ILE A 23 5.54 -12.93 1.29
N ALA A 24 6.71 -12.80 0.66
CA ALA A 24 6.85 -12.51 -0.76
C ALA A 24 7.29 -13.78 -1.50
N ILE A 25 6.62 -14.10 -2.61
CA ILE A 25 6.87 -15.29 -3.43
C ILE A 25 7.12 -14.81 -4.86
N PRO A 26 8.27 -15.12 -5.48
CA PRO A 26 8.51 -14.78 -6.88
C PRO A 26 7.42 -15.38 -7.78
N LEU A 27 6.90 -14.58 -8.70
CA LEU A 27 5.92 -15.02 -9.68
C LEU A 27 6.60 -15.78 -10.84
N PRO A 28 6.15 -17.00 -11.16
CA PRO A 28 6.53 -17.67 -12.40
C PRO A 28 6.04 -16.88 -13.61
N GLU A 29 6.79 -16.90 -14.71
CA GLU A 29 6.39 -16.21 -15.95
C GLU A 29 5.07 -16.77 -16.50
N GLU A 30 4.76 -18.05 -16.30
CA GLU A 30 3.48 -18.61 -16.75
C GLU A 30 2.30 -17.98 -16.00
N PHE A 31 2.48 -17.68 -14.71
CA PHE A 31 1.47 -16.98 -13.91
C PHE A 31 1.35 -15.51 -14.31
N VAL A 32 2.47 -14.82 -14.56
CA VAL A 32 2.46 -13.44 -15.07
C VAL A 32 1.75 -13.36 -16.42
N ALA A 33 2.09 -14.27 -17.35
CA ALA A 33 1.46 -14.34 -18.66
C ALA A 33 -0.03 -14.67 -18.54
N SER A 34 -0.43 -15.56 -17.62
CA SER A 34 -1.84 -15.87 -17.42
C SER A 34 -2.63 -14.68 -16.87
N LEU A 35 -2.06 -13.86 -15.99
CA LEU A 35 -2.72 -12.65 -15.48
C LEU A 35 -3.07 -11.67 -16.60
N LEU A 36 -2.22 -11.58 -17.64
CA LEU A 36 -2.39 -10.67 -18.79
C LEU A 36 -3.33 -11.20 -19.89
N GLN A 37 -3.84 -12.42 -19.77
CA GLN A 37 -4.84 -12.96 -20.70
C GLN A 37 -6.25 -12.50 -20.32
N ASP A 38 -7.16 -12.37 -21.29
CA ASP A 38 -8.54 -11.92 -20.98
C ASP A 38 -9.40 -12.97 -20.25
N GLN A 39 -9.02 -14.26 -20.30
CA GLN A 39 -9.83 -15.36 -19.78
C GLN A 39 -9.50 -15.70 -18.33
N ILE A 40 -10.48 -15.71 -17.43
CA ILE A 40 -10.31 -16.18 -16.04
C ILE A 40 -10.42 -17.71 -15.99
N LEU A 41 -9.26 -18.39 -15.99
CA LEU A 41 -9.15 -19.83 -15.77
C LEU A 41 -8.64 -20.10 -14.36
N VAL A 42 -9.51 -20.65 -13.50
CA VAL A 42 -9.18 -20.99 -12.11
C VAL A 42 -8.79 -22.46 -12.02
N GLN A 43 -7.65 -22.79 -12.61
CA GLN A 43 -7.09 -24.14 -12.66
C GLN A 43 -5.65 -24.11 -12.12
N GLU A 44 -5.42 -24.78 -10.99
CA GLU A 44 -4.13 -24.74 -10.29
C GLU A 44 -3.02 -25.50 -11.04
N ASP A 45 -3.41 -26.53 -11.81
CA ASP A 45 -2.53 -27.38 -12.61
C ASP A 45 -1.88 -26.68 -13.81
N LEU A 46 -2.35 -25.47 -14.14
CA LEU A 46 -1.73 -24.59 -15.14
C LEU A 46 -0.43 -23.92 -14.65
N TYR A 47 -0.15 -23.99 -13.35
CA TYR A 47 0.98 -23.30 -12.72
C TYR A 47 1.96 -24.29 -12.11
N PRO A 48 3.25 -23.92 -11.96
CA PRO A 48 4.23 -24.78 -11.31
C PRO A 48 3.74 -25.23 -9.92
N SER A 49 3.76 -26.54 -9.69
CA SER A 49 3.25 -27.13 -8.44
C SER A 49 4.00 -26.60 -7.19
N SER A 50 5.29 -26.29 -7.34
CA SER A 50 6.11 -25.64 -6.31
C SER A 50 5.60 -24.25 -5.95
N PHE A 51 5.16 -23.45 -6.93
CA PHE A 51 4.59 -22.12 -6.70
C PHE A 51 3.24 -22.21 -6.00
N VAL A 52 2.33 -23.06 -6.49
CA VAL A 52 1.02 -23.26 -5.87
C VAL A 52 1.17 -23.75 -4.43
N ALA A 53 2.09 -24.69 -4.17
CA ALA A 53 2.41 -25.18 -2.84
C ALA A 53 2.96 -24.06 -1.94
N ALA A 54 3.88 -23.22 -2.44
CA ALA A 54 4.42 -22.09 -1.70
C ALA A 54 3.35 -21.06 -1.31
N VAL A 55 2.41 -20.76 -2.22
CA VAL A 55 1.28 -19.86 -1.94
C VAL A 55 0.37 -20.45 -0.86
N LYS A 56 0.02 -21.74 -0.95
CA LYS A 56 -0.81 -22.42 0.05
C LYS A 56 -0.13 -22.49 1.42
N ASP A 57 1.17 -22.80 1.47
CA ASP A 57 1.97 -22.76 2.70
C ASP A 57 1.99 -21.36 3.31
N ALA A 58 2.20 -20.33 2.49
CA ALA A 58 2.19 -18.95 2.95
C ALA A 58 0.83 -18.53 3.53
N ILE A 59 -0.28 -18.88 2.87
CA ILE A 59 -1.63 -18.67 3.42
C ILE A 59 -1.76 -19.33 4.80
N HIS A 60 -1.32 -20.59 4.93
CA HIS A 60 -1.38 -21.32 6.19
C HIS A 60 -0.56 -20.65 7.30
N ARG A 61 0.71 -20.31 7.02
CA ARG A 61 1.63 -19.65 7.97
C ARG A 61 1.19 -18.25 8.39
N LEU A 62 0.39 -17.58 7.56
CA LEU A 62 -0.21 -16.29 7.85
C LEU A 62 -1.56 -16.38 8.58
N GLY A 63 -2.04 -17.59 8.87
CA GLY A 63 -3.25 -17.83 9.67
C GLY A 63 -4.51 -18.08 8.83
N GLY A 64 -4.37 -18.54 7.59
CA GLY A 64 -5.46 -18.97 6.71
C GLY A 64 -6.23 -17.83 6.03
N ARG A 65 -5.89 -16.57 6.32
CA ARG A 65 -6.50 -15.38 5.72
C ARG A 65 -5.41 -14.37 5.39
N VAL A 66 -5.38 -13.93 4.13
CA VAL A 66 -4.34 -13.03 3.64
C VAL A 66 -4.92 -11.90 2.81
N PHE A 67 -4.15 -10.82 2.73
CA PHE A 67 -4.32 -9.76 1.74
C PHE A 67 -3.24 -9.94 0.67
N ALA A 68 -3.63 -10.00 -0.60
CA ALA A 68 -2.71 -10.18 -1.72
C ALA A 68 -2.45 -8.86 -2.46
N LYS A 69 -1.17 -8.60 -2.77
CA LYS A 69 -0.72 -7.50 -3.66
C LYS A 69 0.49 -7.94 -4.47
N LEU A 70 0.84 -7.18 -5.50
CA LEU A 70 2.17 -7.27 -6.12
C LEU A 70 3.14 -6.32 -5.42
N ASP A 71 4.32 -6.11 -5.99
CA ASP A 71 5.37 -5.29 -5.40
C ASP A 71 4.91 -3.85 -5.08
N TRP A 72 4.06 -3.25 -5.92
CA TRP A 72 3.56 -1.88 -5.73
C TRP A 72 2.08 -1.84 -5.36
N SER A 73 1.23 -2.44 -6.18
CA SER A 73 -0.21 -2.21 -6.13
C SER A 73 -0.96 -3.39 -5.54
N SER A 74 -2.03 -3.07 -4.80
CA SER A 74 -3.04 -4.03 -4.38
C SER A 74 -4.26 -3.96 -5.30
N ALA A 75 -4.92 -5.11 -5.46
CA ALA A 75 -6.10 -5.30 -6.31
C ALA A 75 -7.40 -4.72 -5.68
N LYS A 76 -7.32 -3.52 -5.11
CA LYS A 76 -8.42 -2.87 -4.36
C LYS A 76 -9.61 -2.49 -5.24
N ASP A 77 -9.35 -2.24 -6.52
CA ASP A 77 -10.34 -2.02 -7.60
C ASP A 77 -11.14 -3.29 -7.93
N ALA A 78 -10.55 -4.47 -7.70
CA ALA A 78 -11.16 -5.77 -8.01
C ALA A 78 -11.92 -6.40 -6.83
N LYS A 79 -12.04 -5.73 -5.68
CA LYS A 79 -12.68 -6.32 -4.48
C LYS A 79 -14.10 -6.85 -4.70
N TRP A 80 -14.79 -6.34 -5.72
CA TRP A 80 -16.14 -6.76 -6.10
C TRP A 80 -16.22 -8.25 -6.43
N ILE A 81 -15.14 -8.85 -6.95
CA ILE A 81 -15.11 -10.28 -7.34
C ILE A 81 -15.13 -11.23 -6.13
N LEU A 82 -14.73 -10.74 -4.95
CA LEU A 82 -14.72 -11.48 -3.68
C LEU A 82 -15.74 -10.90 -2.69
N ALA A 83 -16.96 -10.61 -3.17
CA ALA A 83 -18.06 -10.08 -2.35
C ALA A 83 -17.66 -8.82 -1.55
N ASN A 84 -16.98 -7.87 -2.22
CA ASN A 84 -16.46 -6.63 -1.64
C ASN A 84 -15.40 -6.81 -0.54
N SER A 85 -14.65 -7.91 -0.57
CA SER A 85 -13.53 -8.16 0.34
C SER A 85 -12.19 -8.24 -0.39
N LEU A 86 -11.11 -7.90 0.32
CA LEU A 86 -9.73 -8.15 -0.12
C LEU A 86 -9.09 -9.32 0.67
N CYS A 87 -9.90 -10.03 1.47
CA CYS A 87 -9.49 -11.17 2.27
C CYS A 87 -9.52 -12.43 1.41
N CYS A 88 -8.34 -12.93 1.05
CA CYS A 88 -8.17 -14.19 0.32
C CYS A 88 -7.95 -15.34 1.32
N ARG A 89 -8.53 -16.50 1.05
CA ARG A 89 -8.41 -17.73 1.86
C ARG A 89 -7.82 -18.89 1.07
N SER A 90 -7.78 -18.79 -0.25
CA SER A 90 -7.31 -19.82 -1.17
C SER A 90 -6.46 -19.24 -2.29
N PHE A 91 -5.77 -20.12 -3.02
CA PHE A 91 -5.08 -19.75 -4.26
C PHE A 91 -6.05 -19.20 -5.31
N ALA A 92 -7.24 -19.81 -5.42
CA ALA A 92 -8.30 -19.37 -6.31
C ALA A 92 -8.74 -17.92 -6.05
N ASP A 93 -8.93 -17.54 -4.77
CA ASP A 93 -9.28 -16.17 -4.40
C ASP A 93 -8.22 -15.17 -4.87
N ILE A 94 -6.93 -15.49 -4.64
CA ILE A 94 -5.80 -14.66 -5.05
C ILE A 94 -5.77 -14.51 -6.57
N LEU A 95 -5.87 -15.62 -7.30
CA LEU A 95 -5.84 -15.61 -8.76
C LEU A 95 -6.99 -14.77 -9.33
N MET A 96 -8.22 -14.99 -8.85
CA MET A 96 -9.39 -14.23 -9.28
C MET A 96 -9.21 -12.73 -9.03
N LEU A 97 -8.76 -12.37 -7.82
CA LEU A 97 -8.62 -10.97 -7.42
C LEU A 97 -7.54 -10.25 -8.24
N LEU A 98 -6.35 -10.85 -8.39
CA LEU A 98 -5.25 -10.25 -9.15
C LEU A 98 -5.61 -10.08 -10.62
N LYS A 99 -6.32 -11.06 -11.18
CA LYS A 99 -6.69 -11.08 -12.58
C LYS A 99 -7.78 -10.08 -12.95
N ALA A 100 -8.67 -9.77 -12.02
CA ALA A 100 -9.75 -8.81 -12.23
C ALA A 100 -9.34 -7.35 -11.95
N SER A 101 -8.04 -7.08 -11.72
CA SER A 101 -7.54 -5.75 -11.33
C SER A 101 -6.76 -5.07 -12.44
N ASP A 102 -7.17 -3.85 -12.76
CA ASP A 102 -6.47 -2.96 -13.67
C ASP A 102 -5.17 -2.45 -13.04
N PHE A 103 -5.14 -2.26 -11.71
CA PHE A 103 -3.91 -1.88 -11.00
C PHE A 103 -2.82 -2.95 -11.11
N ILE A 104 -3.19 -4.22 -11.01
CA ILE A 104 -2.25 -5.33 -11.19
C ILE A 104 -1.77 -5.41 -12.64
N THR A 105 -2.68 -5.22 -13.61
CA THR A 105 -2.31 -5.16 -15.03
C THR A 105 -1.33 -4.01 -15.32
N HIS A 106 -1.54 -2.85 -14.71
CA HIS A 106 -0.62 -1.72 -14.80
C HIS A 106 0.76 -2.05 -14.22
N ASP A 107 0.83 -2.62 -13.01
CA ASP A 107 2.10 -3.07 -12.42
C ASP A 107 2.85 -4.05 -13.36
N LEU A 108 2.14 -4.96 -14.01
CA LEU A 108 2.76 -5.98 -14.87
C LEU A 108 3.20 -5.47 -16.26
N THR A 109 2.77 -4.29 -16.69
CA THR A 109 2.99 -3.80 -18.06
C THR A 109 3.68 -2.45 -18.14
N GLN A 110 3.45 -1.59 -17.15
CA GLN A 110 3.75 -0.15 -17.15
C GLN A 110 4.35 0.33 -15.82
N ALA A 111 4.88 -0.57 -14.98
CA ALA A 111 5.42 -0.21 -13.65
C ALA A 111 6.44 0.94 -13.66
N TYR A 112 7.21 1.11 -14.73
CA TYR A 112 8.21 2.17 -14.83
C TYR A 112 7.78 3.37 -15.67
N ASP A 113 6.51 3.44 -16.08
CA ASP A 113 6.00 4.61 -16.77
C ASP A 113 6.12 5.84 -15.84
N GLY A 114 6.88 6.84 -16.28
CA GLY A 114 7.22 8.03 -15.49
C GLY A 114 8.58 7.97 -14.77
N CYS A 115 9.31 6.85 -14.82
CA CYS A 115 10.70 6.79 -14.37
C CYS A 115 11.64 7.29 -15.47
N SER A 116 12.50 8.26 -15.14
CA SER A 116 13.45 8.86 -16.10
C SER A 116 14.78 8.10 -16.23
N ASP A 117 15.02 7.10 -15.37
CA ASP A 117 16.30 6.43 -15.15
C ASP A 117 16.34 4.94 -15.56
N VAL A 118 15.23 4.39 -16.05
CA VAL A 118 15.08 2.96 -16.39
C VAL A 118 15.39 2.62 -17.86
N GLY A 119 15.95 3.57 -18.63
CA GLY A 119 16.22 3.38 -20.05
C GLY A 119 14.96 3.05 -20.84
N THR A 120 14.97 1.95 -21.60
CA THR A 120 13.81 1.49 -22.39
C THR A 120 12.97 0.43 -21.68
N LYS A 121 13.33 -0.01 -20.47
CA LYS A 121 12.56 -1.00 -19.71
C LYS A 121 11.28 -0.37 -19.18
N ARG A 122 10.14 -1.03 -19.37
CA ARG A 122 8.83 -0.59 -18.87
C ARG A 122 8.39 -1.28 -17.57
N ARG A 123 9.02 -2.40 -17.23
CA ARG A 123 8.67 -3.27 -16.10
C ARG A 123 9.90 -4.05 -15.58
N PRO A 124 9.88 -4.58 -14.34
CA PRO A 124 10.94 -5.44 -13.83
C PRO A 124 10.96 -6.81 -14.54
N ASP A 125 12.08 -7.52 -14.42
CA ASP A 125 12.22 -8.89 -14.95
C ASP A 125 11.60 -9.94 -14.01
N THR A 126 11.29 -9.57 -12.76
CA THR A 126 10.72 -10.47 -11.75
C THR A 126 9.74 -9.69 -10.88
N PHE A 127 8.58 -10.29 -10.65
CA PHE A 127 7.54 -9.78 -9.77
C PHE A 127 7.38 -10.69 -8.56
N HIS A 128 6.85 -10.15 -7.46
CA HIS A 128 6.52 -10.94 -6.29
C HIS A 128 5.04 -10.86 -5.97
N LEU A 129 4.44 -12.02 -5.71
CA LEU A 129 3.19 -12.10 -4.98
C LEU A 129 3.48 -11.87 -3.50
N VAL A 130 2.97 -10.76 -2.98
CA VAL A 130 3.08 -10.39 -1.58
C VAL A 130 1.80 -10.75 -0.86
N LEU A 131 1.89 -11.69 0.08
CA LEU A 131 0.81 -12.07 0.96
C LEU A 131 1.04 -11.46 2.34
N LYS A 132 0.17 -10.52 2.74
CA LYS A 132 0.17 -9.95 4.08
C LYS A 132 -0.87 -10.68 4.93
N LYS A 133 -0.56 -10.93 6.21
CA LYS A 133 -1.55 -11.47 7.16
C LYS A 133 -2.79 -10.57 7.16
N TRP A 134 -3.97 -11.17 7.02
CA TRP A 134 -5.22 -10.42 7.11
C TRP A 134 -5.43 -9.90 8.54
N CYS A 135 -5.61 -8.60 8.67
CA CYS A 135 -5.90 -7.91 9.93
C CYS A 135 -7.18 -7.10 9.78
N HIS A 136 -8.05 -7.14 10.78
CA HIS A 136 -9.21 -6.26 10.87
C HIS A 136 -8.76 -4.92 11.45
N LEU A 137 -8.23 -4.07 10.59
CA LEU A 137 -7.77 -2.74 10.96
C LEU A 137 -8.93 -1.74 10.89
N PHE A 138 -8.95 -0.78 11.80
CA PHE A 138 -9.89 0.33 11.77
C PHE A 138 -9.36 1.44 10.86
N ASP A 139 -10.13 1.81 9.84
CA ASP A 139 -9.74 2.84 8.86
C ASP A 139 -9.39 4.20 9.50
N SER A 140 -9.98 4.49 10.66
CA SER A 140 -9.72 5.71 11.44
C SER A 140 -8.31 5.80 12.00
N MET A 141 -7.59 4.68 12.12
CA MET A 141 -6.23 4.62 12.67
C MET A 141 -5.16 4.37 11.61
N HIS A 142 -5.51 4.56 10.34
CA HIS A 142 -4.57 4.52 9.21
C HIS A 142 -4.11 5.93 8.87
N PHE A 143 -2.80 6.09 8.75
CA PHE A 143 -2.18 7.37 8.41
C PHE A 143 -1.15 7.22 7.30
N ARG A 144 -1.02 8.27 6.50
CA ARG A 144 0.02 8.42 5.49
C ARG A 144 0.96 9.54 5.92
N CYS A 145 2.24 9.25 5.92
CA CYS A 145 3.29 10.10 6.44
C CYS A 145 4.24 10.50 5.30
N PHE A 146 4.58 11.79 5.22
CA PHE A 146 5.38 12.36 4.13
C PHE A 146 6.75 12.75 4.63
N VAL A 147 7.79 12.15 4.05
CA VAL A 147 9.20 12.39 4.41
C VAL A 147 9.92 13.05 3.26
N ARG A 148 10.67 14.11 3.58
CA ARG A 148 11.54 14.78 2.61
C ARG A 148 12.83 15.21 3.29
N ALA A 149 13.95 15.04 2.60
CA ALA A 149 15.27 15.35 3.15
C ALA A 149 15.49 14.74 4.55
N LYS A 150 15.03 13.49 4.76
CA LYS A 150 15.08 12.76 6.04
C LYS A 150 14.30 13.42 7.20
N LYS A 151 13.37 14.34 6.92
CA LYS A 151 12.46 14.95 7.91
C LYS A 151 11.01 14.54 7.65
N LEU A 152 10.26 14.23 8.71
CA LEU A 152 8.81 14.00 8.65
C LEU A 152 8.08 15.35 8.53
N LEU A 153 7.45 15.61 7.40
CA LEU A 153 6.78 16.89 7.11
C LEU A 153 5.33 16.91 7.60
N GLY A 154 4.63 15.79 7.45
CA GLY A 154 3.20 15.75 7.72
C GLY A 154 2.63 14.35 7.75
N ILE A 155 1.46 14.26 8.38
CA ILE A 155 0.69 13.06 8.62
C ILE A 155 -0.75 13.35 8.19
N SER A 156 -1.28 12.53 7.28
CA SER A 156 -2.68 12.60 6.83
C SER A 156 -3.46 11.39 7.30
N GLN A 157 -4.69 11.59 7.77
CA GLN A 157 -5.70 10.53 7.83
C GLN A 157 -5.82 9.84 6.46
N ARG A 158 -5.79 8.50 6.44
CA ARG A 158 -5.80 7.74 5.19
C ARG A 158 -7.18 7.67 4.53
N ASN A 159 -8.23 7.47 5.34
CA ASN A 159 -9.61 7.51 4.87
C ASN A 159 -10.10 8.96 4.81
N CYS A 160 -10.10 9.57 3.63
CA CYS A 160 -10.52 10.96 3.47
C CYS A 160 -12.03 11.16 3.30
N THR A 161 -12.84 10.10 3.34
CA THR A 161 -14.30 10.19 3.08
C THR A 161 -15.11 10.31 4.35
N GLU A 162 -14.57 9.88 5.48
CA GLU A 162 -15.24 9.88 6.77
C GLU A 162 -14.55 10.82 7.76
N ARG A 163 -15.35 11.50 8.58
CA ARG A 163 -14.88 12.24 9.75
C ARG A 163 -14.99 11.33 10.97
N TYR A 164 -13.92 11.27 11.76
CA TYR A 164 -13.91 10.59 13.05
C TYR A 164 -13.76 11.63 14.16
N ASP A 165 -14.80 11.84 14.97
CA ASP A 165 -14.82 12.96 15.94
C ASP A 165 -13.70 12.89 16.97
N PHE A 166 -13.29 11.69 17.39
CA PHE A 166 -12.18 11.54 18.34
C PHE A 166 -10.84 12.02 17.76
N LEU A 167 -10.65 11.95 16.44
CA LEU A 167 -9.46 12.48 15.77
C LEU A 167 -9.47 14.02 15.69
N ALA A 168 -10.60 14.68 15.90
CA ALA A 168 -10.68 16.14 15.92
C ALA A 168 -10.11 16.76 17.22
N SER A 169 -9.91 15.94 18.26
CA SER A 169 -9.29 16.36 19.52
C SER A 169 -7.79 16.62 19.35
N GLU A 170 -7.33 17.82 19.72
CA GLU A 170 -5.90 18.19 19.69
C GLU A 170 -5.05 17.20 20.50
N ALA A 171 -5.47 16.86 21.72
CA ALA A 171 -4.75 15.90 22.56
C ALA A 171 -4.60 14.51 21.91
N THR A 172 -5.60 14.08 21.12
CA THR A 172 -5.52 12.82 20.37
C THR A 172 -4.56 12.94 19.19
N GLN A 173 -4.60 14.05 18.46
CA GLN A 173 -3.66 14.30 17.36
C GLN A 173 -2.22 14.38 17.87
N ASP A 174 -1.97 15.07 18.98
CA ASP A 174 -0.65 15.18 19.60
C ASP A 174 -0.10 13.78 19.96
N THR A 175 -0.91 12.98 20.66
CA THR A 175 -0.52 11.60 21.05
C THR A 175 -0.17 10.74 19.84
N LEU A 176 -0.96 10.82 18.76
CA LEU A 176 -0.72 10.05 17.54
C LEU A 176 0.49 10.58 16.76
N CYS A 177 0.65 11.91 16.71
CA CYS A 177 1.78 12.58 16.08
C CYS A 177 3.08 12.15 16.76
N ASP A 178 3.14 12.20 18.10
CA ASP A 178 4.30 11.81 18.89
C ASP A 178 4.65 10.32 18.68
N ALA A 179 3.65 9.43 18.70
CA ALA A 179 3.88 8.01 18.45
C ALA A 179 4.46 7.73 17.06
N ILE A 180 3.92 8.39 16.02
CA ILE A 180 4.38 8.23 14.64
C ILE A 180 5.77 8.87 14.44
N ALA A 181 6.02 10.04 15.02
CA ALA A 181 7.31 10.72 14.97
C ALA A 181 8.40 9.89 15.66
N ALA A 182 8.11 9.37 16.86
CA ALA A 182 9.04 8.49 17.58
C ALA A 182 9.35 7.21 16.79
N PHE A 183 8.34 6.61 16.14
CA PHE A 183 8.52 5.46 15.25
C PHE A 183 9.44 5.79 14.06
N PHE A 184 9.18 6.91 13.40
CA PHE A 184 9.97 7.39 12.26
C PHE A 184 11.45 7.55 12.64
N GLU A 185 11.73 8.29 13.71
CA GLU A 185 13.10 8.56 14.16
C GLU A 185 13.83 7.29 14.60
N SER A 186 13.14 6.40 15.33
CA SER A 186 13.75 5.21 15.90
C SER A 186 14.05 4.13 14.85
N HIS A 187 13.25 4.05 13.78
CA HIS A 187 13.25 2.87 12.90
C HIS A 187 13.44 3.18 11.42
N LEU A 188 13.04 4.36 10.94
CA LEU A 188 13.10 4.68 9.51
C LEU A 188 14.29 5.57 9.14
N THR A 189 14.62 6.57 9.96
CA THR A 189 15.74 7.50 9.69
C THR A 189 17.08 6.76 9.53
N THR A 190 17.31 5.75 10.37
CA THR A 190 18.56 4.95 10.43
C THR A 190 18.56 3.72 9.52
N SER A 191 17.43 3.40 8.86
CA SER A 191 17.30 2.20 8.04
C SER A 191 18.08 2.34 6.74
N GLN A 192 19.05 1.44 6.54
CA GLN A 192 19.80 1.35 5.28
C GLN A 192 18.94 0.87 4.10
N ALA A 193 17.79 0.24 4.38
CA ALA A 193 16.86 -0.20 3.34
C ALA A 193 16.10 0.97 2.69
N LEU A 194 16.18 2.18 3.26
CA LEU A 194 15.57 3.41 2.76
C LEU A 194 16.66 4.46 2.44
N PRO A 195 17.42 4.27 1.34
CA PRO A 195 18.49 5.18 0.96
C PRO A 195 17.97 6.50 0.38
N ASP A 196 16.77 6.52 -0.22
CA ASP A 196 16.15 7.76 -0.70
C ASP A 196 15.76 8.64 0.49
N PRO A 197 16.22 9.89 0.57
CA PRO A 197 15.85 10.79 1.66
C PRO A 197 14.40 11.29 1.56
N ASN A 198 13.69 11.00 0.47
CA ASN A 198 12.31 11.41 0.25
C ASN A 198 11.44 10.17 -0.03
N TYR A 199 10.45 9.94 0.81
CA TYR A 199 9.52 8.83 0.65
C TYR A 199 8.21 9.11 1.38
N VAL A 200 7.23 8.27 1.11
CA VAL A 200 5.96 8.26 1.82
C VAL A 200 5.86 6.92 2.52
N PHE A 201 5.36 6.89 3.75
CA PHE A 201 5.09 5.62 4.43
C PHE A 201 3.69 5.62 5.03
N ASP A 202 3.02 4.49 4.96
CA ASP A 202 1.69 4.28 5.51
C ASP A 202 1.82 3.50 6.82
N VAL A 203 1.11 3.92 7.86
CA VAL A 203 1.11 3.27 9.18
C VAL A 203 -0.29 3.00 9.70
N TYR A 204 -0.37 2.00 10.56
CA TYR A 204 -1.51 1.77 11.44
C TYR A 204 -1.07 2.00 12.88
N VAL A 205 -1.87 2.72 13.66
CA VAL A 205 -1.63 2.90 15.10
C VAL A 205 -2.67 2.09 15.88
N ASP A 206 -2.23 1.14 16.69
CA ASP A 206 -3.16 0.33 17.47
C ASP A 206 -3.62 1.04 18.76
N LYS A 207 -4.49 0.37 19.52
CA LYS A 207 -5.07 0.89 20.76
C LYS A 207 -4.04 1.19 21.86
N ASP A 208 -2.85 0.60 21.78
CA ASP A 208 -1.76 0.78 22.74
C ASP A 208 -0.74 1.82 22.21
N HIS A 209 -1.13 2.59 21.18
CA HIS A 209 -0.30 3.55 20.45
C HIS A 209 0.94 2.94 19.78
N LYS A 210 0.96 1.63 19.58
CA LYS A 210 2.03 0.99 18.83
C LYS A 210 1.80 1.20 17.34
N VAL A 211 2.85 1.69 16.68
CA VAL A 211 2.86 1.97 15.25
C VAL A 211 3.29 0.72 14.48
N HIS A 212 2.52 0.35 13.47
CA HIS A 212 2.79 -0.75 12.55
C HIS A 212 2.93 -0.19 11.14
N LEU A 213 4.08 -0.43 10.50
CA LEU A 213 4.32 -0.07 9.11
C LEU A 213 3.44 -0.92 8.18
N ILE A 214 2.77 -0.25 7.24
CA ILE A 214 1.84 -0.88 6.29
C ILE A 214 2.46 -0.93 4.90
N ASP A 215 3.01 0.19 4.42
CA ASP A 215 3.60 0.31 3.10
C ASP A 215 4.60 1.46 3.03
N ILE A 216 5.48 1.42 2.03
CA ILE A 216 6.37 2.54 1.68
C ILE A 216 6.18 2.83 0.20
N ASN A 217 6.04 4.10 -0.14
CA ASN A 217 5.72 4.60 -1.47
C ASN A 217 6.68 5.72 -1.88
N VAL A 218 6.71 6.00 -3.18
CA VAL A 218 7.48 7.08 -3.77
C VAL A 218 6.97 8.44 -3.29
N PHE A 219 7.88 9.36 -2.98
CA PHE A 219 7.54 10.77 -2.79
C PHE A 219 7.35 11.44 -4.15
N GLY A 220 6.11 11.51 -4.63
CA GLY A 220 5.79 12.16 -5.90
C GLY A 220 4.37 11.88 -6.39
N ALA A 221 4.05 12.43 -7.57
CA ALA A 221 2.68 12.48 -8.11
C ALA A 221 1.98 11.12 -8.29
N VAL A 222 2.74 10.03 -8.37
CA VAL A 222 2.21 8.65 -8.43
C VAL A 222 1.54 8.21 -7.13
N THR A 223 1.86 8.87 -6.01
CA THR A 223 1.29 8.60 -4.70
C THR A 223 0.21 9.65 -4.38
N ASP A 224 -0.99 9.21 -3.99
CA ASP A 224 -2.07 10.12 -3.58
C ASP A 224 -1.65 10.95 -2.33
N PRO A 225 -1.65 12.30 -2.40
CA PRO A 225 -1.26 13.16 -1.28
C PRO A 225 -2.37 13.34 -0.23
N LEU A 226 -3.57 12.80 -0.47
CA LEU A 226 -4.70 12.79 0.48
C LEU A 226 -5.14 14.20 0.90
N LEU A 227 -4.96 14.55 2.19
CA LEU A 227 -5.32 15.87 2.75
C LEU A 227 -4.22 16.92 2.50
N PHE A 228 -3.22 16.59 1.70
CA PHE A 228 -2.19 17.49 1.23
C PHE A 228 -2.24 17.70 -0.29
N SER A 229 -1.51 18.69 -0.79
CA SER A 229 -1.16 18.84 -2.19
C SER A 229 0.31 18.48 -2.42
N TRP A 230 0.64 18.03 -3.63
CA TRP A 230 2.06 17.81 -3.97
C TRP A 230 2.86 19.10 -4.04
N ASP A 231 2.23 20.22 -4.39
CA ASP A 231 2.89 21.51 -4.48
C ASP A 231 3.35 21.98 -3.10
N GLU A 232 2.50 21.88 -2.06
CA GLU A 232 2.91 22.24 -0.70
C GLU A 232 3.98 21.31 -0.14
N LEU A 233 3.90 19.99 -0.37
CA LEU A 233 4.91 19.03 0.09
C LEU A 233 6.28 19.24 -0.58
N LYS A 234 6.30 19.80 -1.79
CA LYS A 234 7.52 20.13 -2.56
C LYS A 234 8.07 21.51 -2.28
N GLN A 235 7.33 22.40 -1.61
CA GLN A 235 7.88 23.68 -1.18
C GLN A 235 8.98 23.44 -0.14
N PRO A 236 10.15 24.09 -0.25
CA PRO A 236 11.15 24.01 0.81
C PRO A 236 10.52 24.52 2.11
N ALA A 237 10.67 23.76 3.20
CA ALA A 237 10.26 24.23 4.50
C ALA A 237 10.95 25.58 4.77
N ALA A 238 10.21 26.55 5.32
CA ALA A 238 10.84 27.73 5.89
C ALA A 238 11.88 27.26 6.92
N ALA A 239 13.04 27.90 6.99
CA ALA A 239 14.19 27.43 7.77
C ALA A 239 13.92 27.25 9.28
N GLU A 240 12.73 27.63 9.77
CA GLU A 240 12.33 27.63 11.18
C GLU A 240 11.05 26.81 11.47
N ASP A 241 10.41 26.18 10.48
CA ASP A 241 9.21 25.36 10.73
C ASP A 241 9.55 23.87 10.79
N ASP A 242 9.93 23.39 11.98
CA ASP A 242 10.13 21.97 12.29
C ASP A 242 8.82 21.28 12.73
N ARG A 243 7.67 21.93 12.58
CA ARG A 243 6.38 21.37 12.99
C ARG A 243 5.91 20.30 12.01
N ILE A 244 5.55 19.13 12.54
CA ILE A 244 4.85 18.10 11.79
C ILE A 244 3.39 18.51 11.62
N HIS A 245 2.92 18.63 10.37
CA HIS A 245 1.52 18.91 10.10
C HIS A 245 0.66 17.66 10.21
N PHE A 246 -0.19 17.55 11.24
CA PHE A 246 -1.18 16.48 11.36
C PHE A 246 -2.53 16.94 10.78
N ARG A 247 -3.05 16.24 9.77
CA ARG A 247 -4.32 16.59 9.10
C ARG A 247 -5.31 15.44 9.16
N VAL A 248 -6.53 15.77 9.59
CA VAL A 248 -7.68 14.87 9.69
C VAL A 248 -8.87 15.47 8.95
N VAL A 249 -9.86 14.64 8.61
CA VAL A 249 -11.08 15.10 7.94
C VAL A 249 -11.93 15.90 8.93
N THR A 250 -11.98 17.23 8.75
CA THR A 250 -12.75 18.13 9.63
C THR A 250 -14.21 18.30 9.21
N THR A 251 -14.51 18.11 7.94
CA THR A 251 -15.87 18.08 7.41
C THR A 251 -16.01 16.82 6.57
N PRO A 252 -17.07 16.01 6.77
CA PRO A 252 -17.34 14.90 5.87
C PRO A 252 -17.42 15.47 4.45
N ARG A 253 -16.66 14.92 3.50
CA ARG A 253 -16.99 15.17 2.10
C ARG A 253 -18.43 14.70 1.94
N SER A 254 -19.35 15.61 1.55
CA SER A 254 -20.69 15.19 1.15
C SER A 254 -20.51 14.04 0.18
N ALA A 255 -20.97 12.85 0.57
CA ALA A 255 -20.86 11.64 -0.20
C ALA A 255 -21.80 11.74 -1.42
N MET A 256 -21.49 12.62 -2.36
CA MET A 256 -21.87 12.42 -3.74
C MET A 256 -20.89 11.40 -4.31
N TYR A 257 -21.07 10.15 -3.92
CA TYR A 257 -20.71 9.09 -4.85
C TYR A 257 -21.71 9.23 -6.00
N ALA A 258 -21.28 9.83 -7.10
CA ALA A 258 -21.87 9.45 -8.37
C ALA A 258 -21.68 7.94 -8.46
N ASP A 259 -22.78 7.18 -8.45
CA ASP A 259 -22.73 5.77 -8.81
C ASP A 259 -22.13 5.72 -10.22
N PRO A 260 -20.87 5.29 -10.41
CA PRO A 260 -20.23 5.26 -11.72
C PRO A 260 -20.99 4.33 -12.68
N TYR A 261 -21.85 3.47 -12.12
CA TYR A 261 -22.68 2.52 -12.80
C TYR A 261 -24.17 2.86 -12.80
N GLY A 262 -24.55 4.06 -12.33
CA GLY A 262 -25.94 4.54 -12.44
C GLY A 262 -26.43 4.57 -13.89
N GLN A 263 -25.51 4.74 -14.84
CA GLN A 263 -25.74 4.67 -16.30
C GLN A 263 -25.79 3.25 -16.88
N TYR A 264 -25.34 2.22 -16.15
CA TYR A 264 -25.38 0.81 -16.55
C TYR A 264 -26.52 0.03 -15.91
N ARG A 265 -27.53 0.73 -15.36
CA ARG A 265 -28.79 0.09 -14.98
C ARG A 265 -29.44 -0.52 -16.23
N VAL A 266 -29.34 -1.83 -16.36
CA VAL A 266 -30.11 -2.62 -17.32
C VAL A 266 -31.50 -2.91 -16.74
N PRO A 267 -32.51 -3.22 -17.57
CA PRO A 267 -33.88 -3.52 -17.11
C PRO A 267 -33.97 -4.58 -16.03
#